data_AF-A0A9W7GP40-F1
#
_entry.id   AF-A0A9W7GP40-F1
#
_cell.length_a   1.000
_cell.length_b   1.000
_cell.length_c   1.000
_cell.angle_alpha   90.00
_cell.angle_beta   90.00
_cell.angle_gamma   90.00
#
_symmetry.space_group_name_H-M   'P 1'
#
loop_
_entity.id
_entity.type
_entity.pdbx_description
1 polymer ?
#
loop_
_entity_poly.entity_id
_entity_poly.type
_entity_poly.pdbx_seq_one_letter_code
_entity_poly.pdbx_strand_id
1 'polypeptide(L)'
;MDTSIASVVTVCEAFEQCDFPKFWSLYTTLPTNVTDIKGLTTRLRSRIHQILSLSYRSCPTPIYTSLMGTSTSSEFIGDGSKVEGGEVVFDGNEFNQVKKKEYGDTINIESLKRVLNY
;
A
#
# COMPACT_ATOMS: atom_id res chain seq x y z
N MET A 1 -23.46 11.21 7.27
CA MET A 1 -22.27 11.43 8.14
C MET A 1 -21.29 12.25 7.32
N ASP A 2 -20.99 13.47 7.73
CA ASP A 2 -19.97 14.28 7.07
C ASP A 2 -18.62 13.57 7.21
N THR A 3 -17.98 13.25 6.09
CA THR A 3 -16.59 12.85 6.11
C THR A 3 -15.78 14.09 6.45
N SER A 4 -15.25 14.16 7.67
CA SER A 4 -14.28 15.21 7.96
C SER A 4 -13.02 14.93 7.14
N ILE A 5 -12.44 15.97 6.52
CA ILE A 5 -11.16 15.87 5.82
C ILE A 5 -10.09 15.25 6.74
N ALA A 6 -10.17 15.55 8.04
CA ALA A 6 -9.28 14.97 9.07
C ALA A 6 -9.34 13.43 9.09
N SER A 7 -10.51 12.82 8.96
CA SER A 7 -10.65 11.35 8.94
C SER A 7 -9.94 10.71 7.75
N VAL A 8 -9.98 11.36 6.58
CA VAL A 8 -9.27 10.89 5.39
C VAL A 8 -7.77 11.05 5.57
N VAL A 9 -7.32 12.18 6.12
CA VAL A 9 -5.90 12.43 6.41
C VAL A 9 -5.34 11.37 7.37
N THR A 10 -6.04 11.03 8.46
CA THR A 10 -5.60 9.97 9.39
C THR A 10 -5.48 8.59 8.72
N VAL A 11 -6.38 8.28 7.76
CA VAL A 11 -6.25 7.05 6.96
C VAL A 11 -5.00 7.10 6.09
N CYS A 12 -4.72 8.24 5.43
CA CYS A 12 -3.51 8.43 4.63
C CYS A 12 -2.23 8.33 5.47
N GLU A 13 -2.20 8.90 6.67
CA GLU A 13 -1.05 8.81 7.59
C GLU A 13 -0.72 7.37 7.94
N ALA A 14 -1.74 6.52 8.22
CA ALA A 14 -1.53 5.10 8.48
C ALA A 14 -0.95 4.37 7.26
N PHE A 15 -1.37 4.75 6.04
CA PHE A 15 -0.83 4.21 4.80
C PHE A 15 0.63 4.62 4.58
N GLU A 16 0.97 5.88 4.79
CA GLU A 16 2.33 6.42 4.64
C GLU A 16 3.30 5.81 5.66
N GLN A 17 2.83 5.54 6.88
CA GLN A 17 3.58 4.85 7.94
C GLN A 17 3.73 3.35 7.70
N CYS A 18 3.15 2.82 6.62
CA CYS A 18 3.12 1.38 6.29
C CYS A 18 2.44 0.51 7.38
N ASP A 19 1.57 1.09 8.21
CA ASP A 19 0.74 0.35 9.17
C ASP A 19 -0.54 -0.10 8.47
N PHE A 20 -0.39 -1.09 7.58
CA PHE A 20 -1.48 -1.55 6.72
C PHE A 20 -2.68 -2.17 7.48
N PRO A 21 -2.50 -2.94 8.57
CA PRO A 21 -3.62 -3.42 9.37
C PRO A 21 -4.44 -2.27 9.96
N LYS A 22 -3.79 -1.23 10.50
CA LYS A 22 -4.47 -0.02 10.99
C LYS A 22 -5.13 0.76 9.85
N PHE A 23 -4.44 0.89 8.71
CA PHE A 23 -5.00 1.52 7.51
C PHE A 23 -6.32 0.88 7.09
N TRP A 24 -6.39 -0.44 6.95
CA TRP A 24 -7.62 -1.12 6.54
C TRP A 24 -8.74 -0.99 7.58
N SER A 25 -8.39 -1.07 8.87
CA SER A 25 -9.34 -0.82 9.96
C SER A 25 -9.97 0.58 9.83
N LEU A 26 -9.16 1.62 9.65
CA LEU A 26 -9.65 2.99 9.49
C LEU A 26 -10.39 3.20 8.15
N TYR A 27 -9.89 2.61 7.06
CA TYR A 27 -10.48 2.73 5.72
C TYR A 27 -11.92 2.21 5.68
N THR A 28 -12.22 1.11 6.38
CA THR A 28 -13.59 0.56 6.46
C THR A 28 -14.57 1.44 7.21
N THR A 29 -14.09 2.40 8.01
CA THR A 29 -14.94 3.39 8.70
C THR A 29 -15.29 4.59 7.83
N LEU A 30 -14.61 4.77 6.68
CA LEU A 30 -14.87 5.88 5.78
C LEU A 30 -16.21 5.69 5.03
N PRO A 31 -16.94 6.78 4.77
CA PRO A 31 -18.17 6.72 3.98
C PRO A 31 -17.97 6.16 2.56
N THR A 32 -19.00 5.49 2.04
CA THR A 32 -18.94 4.77 0.75
C THR A 32 -18.64 5.68 -0.43
N ASN A 33 -19.03 6.96 -0.40
CA ASN A 33 -18.68 7.94 -1.42
C ASN A 33 -17.17 8.21 -1.53
N VAL A 34 -16.37 7.81 -0.53
CA VAL A 34 -14.91 7.89 -0.53
C VAL A 34 -14.28 6.55 -0.92
N THR A 35 -14.85 5.43 -0.47
CA THR A 35 -14.27 4.09 -0.63
C THR A 35 -14.72 3.37 -1.90
N ASP A 36 -15.88 3.72 -2.46
CA ASP A 36 -16.47 3.15 -3.69
C ASP A 36 -16.00 3.86 -4.97
N ILE A 37 -14.82 4.47 -4.92
CA ILE A 37 -14.17 4.98 -6.12
C ILE A 37 -13.69 3.78 -6.94
N LYS A 38 -14.21 3.64 -8.16
CA LYS A 38 -13.92 2.52 -9.06
C LYS A 38 -12.41 2.25 -9.17
N GLY A 39 -11.98 1.08 -8.70
CA GLY A 39 -10.61 0.61 -8.78
C GLY A 39 -9.65 1.16 -7.71
N LEU A 40 -10.13 1.96 -6.75
CA LEU A 40 -9.30 2.51 -5.67
C LEU A 40 -8.67 1.41 -4.81
N THR A 41 -9.47 0.48 -4.29
CA THR A 41 -8.99 -0.63 -3.45
C THR A 41 -7.95 -1.49 -4.18
N THR A 42 -8.15 -1.76 -5.47
CA THR A 42 -7.19 -2.49 -6.31
C THR A 42 -5.86 -1.75 -6.42
N ARG A 43 -5.90 -0.42 -6.63
CA ARG A 43 -4.69 0.41 -6.70
C ARG A 43 -3.96 0.48 -5.35
N LEU A 44 -4.69 0.58 -4.25
CA LEU A 44 -4.12 0.57 -2.90
C LEU A 44 -3.39 -0.74 -2.62
N ARG A 45 -4.03 -1.89 -2.90
CA ARG A 45 -3.39 -3.21 -2.78
C ARG A 45 -2.20 -3.37 -3.71
N SER A 46 -2.27 -2.84 -4.94
CA SER A 46 -1.13 -2.84 -5.88
C SER A 46 0.05 -2.08 -5.28
N ARG A 47 -0.20 -0.94 -4.63
CA ARG A 47 0.85 -0.15 -4.00
C ARG A 47 1.44 -0.85 -2.77
N ILE A 48 0.61 -1.46 -1.93
CA ILE A 48 1.07 -2.29 -0.80
C ILE A 48 1.94 -3.43 -1.32
N HIS A 49 1.51 -4.12 -2.38
CA HIS A 49 2.29 -5.20 -3.01
C HIS A 49 3.69 -4.72 -3.43
N GLN A 50 3.78 -3.57 -4.10
CA GLN A 50 5.05 -2.97 -4.49
C GLN A 50 5.94 -2.65 -3.29
N ILE A 51 5.38 -2.10 -2.21
CA ILE A 51 6.16 -1.81 -0.99
C ILE A 51 6.71 -3.11 -0.40
N LEU A 52 5.90 -4.17 -0.33
CA LEU A 52 6.30 -5.46 0.20
C LEU A 52 7.37 -6.13 -0.69
N SER A 53 7.22 -6.11 -2.01
CA SER A 53 8.17 -6.74 -2.94
C SER A 53 9.54 -6.06 -2.95
N LEU A 54 9.60 -4.77 -2.59
CA LEU A 54 10.85 -4.04 -2.38
C LEU A 54 11.47 -4.34 -1.00
N SER A 55 10.64 -4.57 0.00
CA SER A 55 11.07 -4.69 1.40
C SER A 55 11.44 -6.12 1.82
N TYR A 56 10.81 -7.12 1.21
CA TYR A 56 10.91 -8.53 1.61
C TYR A 56 11.22 -9.44 0.43
N ARG A 57 11.96 -10.54 0.67
CA ARG A 57 12.16 -11.60 -0.32
C ARG A 57 11.00 -12.59 -0.34
N SER A 58 10.49 -12.92 0.84
CA SER A 58 9.27 -13.69 1.02
C SER A 58 8.46 -13.18 2.21
N CYS A 59 7.17 -13.48 2.23
CA CYS A 59 6.25 -13.15 3.30
C CYS A 59 5.30 -14.33 3.55
N PRO A 60 5.12 -14.81 4.79
CA PRO A 60 4.15 -15.84 5.09
C PRO A 60 2.76 -15.45 4.61
N THR A 61 2.07 -16.38 3.94
CA THR A 61 0.75 -16.12 3.34
C THR A 61 -0.25 -15.47 4.31
N PRO A 62 -0.38 -15.93 5.59
CA PRO A 62 -1.30 -15.31 6.55
C PRO A 62 -0.95 -13.86 6.91
N ILE A 63 0.34 -13.51 6.90
CA ILE A 63 0.79 -12.14 7.16
C ILE A 63 0.49 -11.30 5.92
N TYR A 64 0.81 -11.80 4.73
CA TYR A 64 0.54 -11.12 3.47
C TYR A 64 -0.96 -10.78 3.30
N THR A 65 -1.85 -11.72 3.58
CA THR A 65 -3.31 -11.50 3.50
C THR A 65 -3.78 -10.45 4.51
N SER A 66 -3.23 -10.47 5.73
CA SER A 66 -3.50 -9.45 6.74
C SER A 66 -3.08 -8.05 6.29
N LEU A 67 -1.87 -7.91 5.72
CA LEU A 67 -1.37 -6.63 5.20
C LEU A 67 -2.19 -6.14 3.99
N MET A 68 -2.72 -7.06 3.19
CA MET A 68 -3.57 -6.76 2.04
C MET A 68 -5.04 -6.47 2.38
N GLY A 69 -5.43 -6.65 3.65
CA GLY A 69 -6.82 -6.48 4.07
C GLY A 69 -7.76 -7.41 3.31
N THR A 70 -7.34 -8.68 3.14
CA THR A 70 -8.13 -9.73 2.49
C THR A 70 -8.04 -11.05 3.27
N SER A 71 -9.05 -11.91 3.10
CA SER A 71 -9.08 -13.26 3.68
C SER A 71 -8.41 -14.31 2.78
N THR A 72 -8.14 -13.99 1.51
CA THR A 72 -7.60 -14.93 0.52
C THR A 72 -6.34 -14.34 -0.14
N SER A 73 -5.26 -15.12 -0.20
CA SER A 73 -4.01 -14.69 -0.85
C SER A 73 -4.09 -14.73 -2.37
N SER A 74 -4.91 -15.64 -2.90
CA SER A 74 -5.10 -15.87 -4.34
C SER A 74 -5.75 -14.72 -5.09
N GLU A 75 -6.42 -13.79 -4.40
CA GLU A 75 -7.08 -12.65 -5.03
C GLU A 75 -6.11 -11.51 -5.39
N PHE A 76 -4.88 -11.54 -4.85
CA PHE A 76 -3.94 -10.45 -5.06
C PHE A 76 -2.47 -10.90 -4.96
N ILE A 77 -2.07 -11.86 -5.78
CA ILE A 77 -0.64 -12.08 -6.06
C ILE A 77 -0.30 -11.15 -7.23
N GLY A 78 0.42 -10.07 -6.95
CA GLY A 78 0.86 -9.14 -8.00
C GLY A 78 1.88 -9.78 -8.93
N ASP A 79 2.06 -9.17 -10.11
CA ASP A 79 3.02 -9.63 -11.11
C ASP A 79 4.44 -9.74 -10.53
N GLY A 80 5.15 -10.82 -10.86
CA GLY A 80 6.50 -11.09 -10.35
C GLY A 80 6.54 -11.63 -8.92
N SER A 81 5.44 -12.21 -8.45
CA SER A 81 5.38 -12.94 -7.18
C SER A 81 4.69 -14.28 -7.34
N LYS A 82 5.07 -15.24 -6.50
CA LYS A 82 4.53 -16.62 -6.52
C LYS A 82 4.31 -17.12 -5.10
N VAL A 83 3.40 -18.09 -4.94
CA VAL A 83 3.22 -18.76 -3.64
C VAL A 83 3.98 -20.07 -3.65
N GLU A 84 4.94 -20.21 -2.75
CA GLU A 84 5.77 -21.41 -2.59
C GLU A 84 5.84 -21.78 -1.09
N GLY A 85 5.54 -23.04 -0.76
CA GLY A 85 5.68 -23.52 0.62
C GLY A 85 4.83 -22.80 1.68
N GLY A 86 3.75 -22.11 1.28
CA GLY A 86 2.94 -21.30 2.19
C GLY A 86 3.44 -19.86 2.37
N GLU A 87 4.42 -19.42 1.59
CA GLU A 87 4.92 -18.05 1.55
C GLU A 87 4.68 -17.41 0.18
N VAL A 88 4.46 -16.10 0.16
CA VAL A 88 4.51 -15.27 -1.04
C VAL A 88 5.97 -14.88 -1.27
N VAL A 89 6.58 -15.36 -2.34
CA VAL A 89 7.95 -15.08 -2.77
C VAL A 89 7.91 -13.98 -3.83
N PHE A 90 8.78 -12.97 -3.69
CA PHE A 90 8.89 -11.83 -4.59
C PHE A 90 10.13 -11.98 -5.48
N ASP A 91 9.94 -12.20 -6.80
CA ASP A 91 11.01 -12.54 -7.74
C ASP A 91 12.06 -11.41 -7.91
N GLY A 92 11.68 -10.16 -7.62
CA GLY A 92 12.51 -8.97 -7.87
C GLY A 92 13.65 -8.73 -6.87
N ASN A 93 13.80 -9.56 -5.83
CA ASN A 93 14.64 -9.26 -4.68
C ASN A 93 15.95 -10.08 -4.60
N GLU A 94 16.23 -10.96 -5.56
CA GLU A 94 17.51 -11.68 -5.63
C GLU A 94 18.69 -10.78 -6.07
N PHE A 95 18.45 -9.73 -6.87
CA PHE A 95 19.51 -8.89 -7.46
C PHE A 95 19.52 -7.42 -7.00
N ASN A 96 18.51 -6.94 -6.26
CA ASN A 96 18.31 -5.49 -6.00
C ASN A 96 18.76 -4.99 -4.61
N GLN A 97 19.35 -5.83 -3.78
CA GLN A 97 19.44 -5.67 -2.31
C GLN A 97 20.28 -4.51 -1.76
N VAL A 98 20.95 -3.72 -2.60
CA VAL A 98 21.91 -2.70 -2.11
C VAL A 98 21.53 -1.27 -2.51
N LYS A 99 20.52 -1.07 -3.37
CA LYS A 99 20.10 0.28 -3.77
C LYS A 99 18.95 0.76 -2.88
N LYS A 100 19.20 1.82 -2.10
CA LYS A 100 18.15 2.57 -1.38
C LYS A 100 17.05 2.93 -2.39
N LYS A 101 15.86 2.37 -2.21
CA LYS A 101 14.66 2.76 -2.94
C LYS A 101 13.80 3.57 -2.00
N GLU A 102 13.39 4.76 -2.45
CA GLU A 102 12.50 5.61 -1.68
C GLU A 102 11.06 5.13 -1.87
N TYR A 103 10.32 4.98 -0.77
CA TYR A 103 8.94 4.47 -0.77
C TYR A 103 7.90 5.58 -0.99
N GLY A 104 8.31 6.84 -0.85
CA GLY A 104 7.51 8.02 -1.12
C GLY A 104 8.26 8.94 -2.07
N ASP A 105 7.52 9.70 -2.87
CA ASP A 105 8.10 10.76 -3.67
C ASP A 105 8.49 11.92 -2.74
N THR A 106 9.75 12.35 -2.82
CA THR A 106 10.20 13.52 -2.08
C THR A 106 9.64 14.78 -2.73
N ILE A 107 8.80 15.53 -2.00
CA ILE A 107 8.34 16.84 -2.46
C ILE A 107 9.51 17.82 -2.43
N ASN A 108 9.88 18.36 -3.58
CA ASN A 108 10.90 19.41 -3.69
C ASN A 108 10.25 20.81 -3.77
N ILE A 109 11.07 21.85 -3.53
CA ILE A 109 10.62 23.25 -3.53
C ILE A 109 10.03 23.65 -4.89
N GLU A 110 10.54 23.10 -6.00
CA GLU A 110 10.05 23.41 -7.34
C GLU A 110 8.63 22.88 -7.58
N SER A 111 8.33 21.67 -7.09
CA SER A 111 6.98 21.10 -7.09
C SER A 111 6.01 21.93 -6.24
N LEU A 112 6.47 22.47 -5.11
CA LEU A 112 5.66 23.35 -4.26
C LEU A 112 5.38 24.71 -4.92
N LYS A 113 6.37 25.31 -5.59
CA LYS A 113 6.20 26.60 -6.29
C LYS A 113 5.09 26.58 -7.33
N ARG A 114 4.96 25.47 -8.08
CA ARG A 114 3.90 25.29 -9.10
C ARG A 114 2.49 25.29 -8.52
N VAL A 115 2.33 24.83 -7.27
CA VAL A 115 1.02 24.79 -6.59
C VAL A 115 0.74 26.10 -5.87
N LEU A 116 1.77 26.73 -5.31
CA LEU A 116 1.64 27.96 -4.53
C LEU A 116 1.56 29.25 -5.38
N ASN A 117 1.62 29.16 -6.72
CA ASN A 117 1.64 30.31 -7.64
C ASN A 117 2.69 31.37 -7.25
N TYR A 118 3.90 30.92 -6.95
CA TYR A 118 5.09 31.78 -6.83
C TYR A 118 5.92 31.76 -8.10
#